data_AF-A0A8T5Q5C3-F1
#
_entry.id   AF-A0A8T5Q5C3-F1
#
_cell.length_a   1.000
_cell.length_b   1.000
_cell.length_c   1.000
_cell.angle_alpha   90.00
_cell.angle_beta   90.00
_cell.angle_gamma   90.00
#
_symmetry.space_group_name_H-M   'P 1'
#
loop_
_entity.id
_entity.type
_entity.pdbx_description
1 polymer ?
#
loop_
_entity_poly.entity_id
_entity_poly.type
_entity_poly.pdbx_seq_one_letter_code
_entity_poly.pdbx_strand_id
1 'polypeptide(L)'
;MKDKAIRNIILEIVLIVLLSTGLIFANLTVRDGIKDEAQNYTQKLDVLVNENSEFIWNIERPVNMESLKVDGVVSIIGSAKVYLENNNERYLILDSSTLKEGTPATGFAVVSRLEEFPSSLFFEDVCLETCSLNGFDKSSYKLIFEISGGAILSIKNVDYSQAKEPKPSITKPSPKKLWLLPIVLMPVILITSLIISKRKGLPKGFHQKLREVAYFSKKDRGKTVRAYNELRSMYVELAESEINPEIKAKAYKAVEKSYESLKKLSQNKPQ
;
A
#
# COMPACT_ATOMS: atom_id res chain seq x y z
N MET A 1 5.45 34.79 47.28
CA MET A 1 6.28 34.89 46.04
C MET A 1 6.49 33.55 45.34
N LYS A 2 6.71 32.43 46.04
CA LYS A 2 6.98 31.11 45.42
C LYS A 2 5.88 30.61 44.47
N ASP A 3 4.61 30.88 44.76
CA ASP A 3 3.49 30.39 43.93
C ASP A 3 3.37 31.06 42.56
N LYS A 4 3.83 32.32 42.42
CA LYS A 4 3.80 33.03 41.13
C LYS A 4 4.86 32.48 40.18
N ALA A 5 6.03 32.13 40.70
CA ALA A 5 7.12 31.52 39.93
C ALA A 5 6.72 30.14 39.40
N ILE A 6 6.05 29.32 40.22
CA ILE A 6 5.60 27.98 39.83
C ILE A 6 4.53 28.05 38.72
N ARG A 7 3.60 29.02 38.78
CA ARG A 7 2.57 29.19 37.73
C ARG A 7 3.15 29.49 36.35
N ASN A 8 4.19 30.32 36.28
CA ASN A 8 4.81 30.66 35.00
C ASN A 8 5.57 29.48 34.39
N ILE A 9 6.29 28.70 35.21
CA ILE A 9 7.02 27.52 34.74
C ILE A 9 6.07 26.47 34.15
N ILE A 10 4.90 26.27 34.78
CA ILE A 10 3.90 25.33 34.27
C ILE A 10 3.34 25.78 32.91
N LEU A 11 3.10 27.09 32.73
CA LEU A 11 2.57 27.63 31.48
C LEU A 11 3.56 27.45 30.32
N GLU A 12 4.86 27.67 30.55
CA GLU A 12 5.88 27.46 29.52
C GLU A 12 5.98 25.99 29.10
N ILE A 13 5.97 25.06 30.05
CA ILE A 13 6.03 23.62 29.75
C ILE A 13 4.81 23.19 28.92
N VAL A 14 3.62 23.67 29.25
CA VAL A 14 2.39 23.35 28.48
C VAL A 14 2.48 23.87 27.05
N LEU A 15 3.02 25.09 26.86
CA LEU A 15 3.19 25.68 25.54
C LEU A 15 4.17 24.87 24.66
N ILE A 16 5.30 24.45 25.23
CA ILE A 16 6.32 23.63 24.54
C ILE A 16 5.74 22.28 24.12
N VAL A 17 4.92 21.66 24.98
CA VAL A 17 4.26 20.39 24.66
C VAL A 17 3.25 20.59 23.51
N LEU A 18 2.46 21.66 23.51
CA LEU A 18 1.51 21.95 22.44
C LEU A 18 2.21 22.18 21.08
N LEU A 19 3.29 22.96 21.07
CA LEU A 19 4.05 23.24 19.85
C LEU A 19 4.73 22.00 19.28
N SER A 20 5.37 21.18 20.13
CA SER A 20 6.02 19.94 19.68
C SER A 20 5.01 18.91 19.15
N THR A 21 3.82 18.84 19.74
CA THR A 21 2.75 17.96 19.25
C THR A 21 2.27 18.40 17.86
N GLY A 22 2.11 19.71 17.61
CA GLY A 22 1.72 20.25 16.30
C GLY A 22 2.71 19.91 15.19
N LEU A 23 4.01 20.01 15.46
CA LEU A 23 5.07 19.67 14.51
C LEU A 23 5.09 18.18 14.12
N ILE A 24 4.83 17.28 15.07
CA ILE A 24 4.76 15.84 14.80
C ILE A 24 3.57 15.52 13.87
N PHE A 25 2.43 16.18 14.06
CA PHE A 25 1.26 15.99 13.19
C PHE A 25 1.43 16.58 11.79
N ALA A 26 2.20 17.67 11.63
CA ALA A 26 2.47 18.28 10.33
C ALA A 26 3.32 17.38 9.42
N ASN A 27 4.29 16.64 9.98
CA ASN A 27 5.15 15.74 9.22
C ASN A 27 4.52 14.35 8.94
N LEU A 28 3.37 14.04 9.55
CA LEU A 28 2.68 12.76 9.43
C LEU A 28 1.65 12.74 8.29
N THR A 29 1.74 13.66 7.33
CA THR A 29 1.19 13.43 5.98
C THR A 29 2.06 12.39 5.30
N VAL A 30 1.87 11.14 5.72
CA VAL A 30 2.41 9.96 5.05
C VAL A 30 1.90 10.04 3.62
N ARG A 31 2.81 10.40 2.71
CA ARG A 31 2.65 10.26 1.28
C ARG A 31 2.79 8.77 1.03
N ASP A 32 1.78 7.99 1.43
CA ASP A 32 1.64 6.62 0.98
C ASP A 32 1.53 6.74 -0.53
N GLY A 33 2.65 6.53 -1.22
CA GLY A 33 2.70 6.45 -2.67
C GLY A 33 1.85 5.26 -3.04
N ILE A 34 0.57 5.51 -3.30
CA ILE A 34 -0.30 4.56 -3.95
C ILE A 34 0.41 4.28 -5.27
N LYS A 35 1.12 3.15 -5.34
CA LYS A 35 1.57 2.60 -6.61
C LYS A 35 0.29 2.26 -7.34
N ASP A 36 -0.12 3.14 -8.24
CA ASP A 36 -1.23 2.87 -9.13
C ASP A 36 -0.87 1.62 -9.92
N GLU A 37 -1.61 0.55 -9.65
CA GLU A 37 -1.44 -0.72 -10.33
C GLU A 37 -1.94 -0.52 -11.77
N ALA A 38 -1.00 -0.53 -12.72
CA ALA A 38 -1.30 -0.43 -14.14
C ALA A 38 -2.25 -1.55 -14.57
N GLN A 39 -3.19 -1.22 -15.44
CA GLN A 39 -4.09 -2.23 -16.02
C GLN A 39 -3.48 -2.73 -17.33
N ASN A 40 -3.29 -4.04 -17.42
CA ASN A 40 -2.73 -4.68 -18.61
C ASN A 40 -3.85 -5.25 -19.49
N TYR A 41 -3.69 -5.09 -20.79
CA TYR A 41 -4.61 -5.54 -21.82
C TYR A 41 -3.84 -6.30 -22.89
N THR A 42 -4.45 -7.36 -23.42
CA THR A 42 -3.92 -8.17 -24.51
C THR A 42 -4.89 -8.12 -25.68
N GLN A 43 -4.41 -7.76 -26.86
CA GLN A 43 -5.20 -7.76 -28.09
C GLN A 43 -4.57 -8.66 -29.14
N LYS A 44 -5.39 -9.53 -29.75
CA LYS A 44 -4.97 -10.40 -30.83
C LYS A 44 -4.86 -9.61 -32.14
N LEU A 45 -3.75 -9.74 -32.85
CA LEU A 45 -3.48 -9.02 -34.09
C LEU A 45 -3.48 -9.95 -35.32
N ASP A 46 -2.88 -11.15 -35.19
CA ASP A 46 -2.73 -12.14 -36.27
C ASP A 46 -2.20 -11.56 -37.60
N VAL A 47 -1.21 -10.68 -37.52
CA VAL A 47 -0.61 -10.02 -38.69
C VAL A 47 0.58 -10.83 -39.19
N LEU A 48 0.59 -11.17 -40.48
CA LEU A 48 1.68 -11.87 -41.18
C LEU A 48 2.27 -10.94 -42.23
N VAL A 49 3.58 -10.71 -42.17
CA VAL A 49 4.30 -9.75 -43.00
C VAL A 49 5.57 -10.39 -43.54
N ASN A 50 5.80 -10.24 -44.85
CA ASN A 50 6.98 -10.73 -45.56
C ASN A 50 7.69 -9.63 -46.37
N GLU A 51 7.22 -8.39 -46.29
CA GLU A 51 7.77 -7.21 -46.95
C GLU A 51 7.49 -5.95 -46.13
N ASN A 52 8.14 -4.83 -46.47
CA ASN A 52 7.92 -3.57 -45.79
C ASN A 52 6.45 -3.15 -45.92
N SER A 53 5.79 -2.88 -44.81
CA SER A 53 4.36 -2.53 -44.81
C SER A 53 3.98 -1.68 -43.60
N GLU A 54 2.81 -1.06 -43.69
CA GLU A 54 2.19 -0.30 -42.62
C GLU A 54 0.86 -0.97 -42.22
N PHE A 55 0.56 -1.00 -40.93
CA PHE A 55 -0.69 -1.54 -40.40
C PHE A 55 -1.31 -0.58 -39.40
N ILE A 56 -2.59 -0.29 -39.54
CA ILE A 56 -3.32 0.55 -38.59
C ILE A 56 -3.91 -0.34 -37.50
N TRP A 57 -3.33 -0.25 -36.31
CA TRP A 57 -3.81 -0.91 -35.12
C TRP A 57 -4.86 -0.04 -34.42
N ASN A 58 -6.08 -0.56 -34.30
CA ASN A 58 -7.18 0.09 -33.59
C ASN A 58 -7.31 -0.48 -32.18
N ILE A 59 -7.18 0.39 -31.18
CA ILE A 59 -7.30 0.03 -29.77
C ILE A 59 -8.78 0.02 -29.39
N GLU A 60 -9.25 -1.09 -28.82
CA GLU A 60 -10.65 -1.23 -28.38
C GLU A 60 -11.04 -0.22 -27.29
N ARG A 61 -10.07 0.19 -26.46
CA ARG A 61 -10.25 1.14 -25.35
C ARG A 61 -9.19 2.25 -25.40
N PRO A 62 -9.49 3.41 -26.03
CA PRO A 62 -8.55 4.52 -26.08
C PRO A 62 -8.32 5.10 -24.68
N VAL A 63 -7.08 5.00 -24.20
CA VAL A 63 -6.62 5.58 -22.92
C VAL A 63 -5.12 5.85 -23.04
N ASN A 64 -4.58 6.71 -22.17
CA ASN A 64 -3.14 6.95 -21.98
C ASN A 64 -2.37 5.64 -21.78
N MET A 65 -1.74 5.17 -22.86
CA MET A 65 -0.92 3.97 -22.89
C MET A 65 0.45 4.25 -22.28
N GLU A 66 0.87 3.42 -21.32
CA GLU A 66 2.14 3.52 -20.60
C GLU A 66 3.20 2.55 -21.12
N SER A 67 2.79 1.43 -21.73
CA SER A 67 3.71 0.50 -22.35
C SER A 67 3.03 -0.26 -23.49
N LEU A 68 3.82 -0.72 -24.45
CA LEU A 68 3.40 -1.56 -25.56
C LEU A 68 4.46 -2.66 -25.78
N LYS A 69 4.01 -3.90 -25.84
CA LYS A 69 4.81 -5.08 -26.11
C LYS A 69 4.15 -5.93 -27.20
N VAL A 70 4.94 -6.76 -27.86
CA VAL A 70 4.46 -7.67 -28.91
C VAL A 70 4.94 -9.09 -28.69
N ASP A 71 4.05 -10.02 -29.04
CA ASP A 71 4.34 -11.45 -29.12
C ASP A 71 4.26 -11.91 -30.56
N GLY A 72 5.09 -12.88 -30.92
CA GLY A 72 5.08 -13.36 -32.28
C GLY A 72 6.15 -14.38 -32.61
N VAL A 73 6.34 -14.53 -33.91
CA VAL A 73 7.27 -15.46 -34.52
C VAL A 73 7.95 -14.75 -35.68
N VAL A 74 9.28 -14.89 -35.80
CA VAL A 74 10.03 -14.38 -36.94
C VAL A 74 10.87 -15.51 -37.54
N SER A 75 10.99 -15.58 -38.86
CA SER A 75 11.91 -16.53 -39.49
C SER A 75 13.35 -16.17 -39.16
N ILE A 76 14.21 -17.19 -38.98
CA ILE A 76 15.66 -17.01 -38.73
C ILE A 76 16.37 -16.42 -39.96
N ILE A 77 15.81 -16.62 -41.16
CA ILE A 77 16.34 -16.03 -42.39
C ILE A 77 15.91 -14.56 -42.45
N GLY A 78 16.88 -13.65 -42.58
CA GLY A 78 16.65 -12.21 -42.72
C GLY A 78 16.57 -11.46 -41.39
N SER A 79 16.05 -10.23 -41.44
CA SER A 79 15.83 -9.38 -40.27
C SER A 79 14.50 -8.67 -40.37
N ALA A 80 13.82 -8.50 -39.24
CA ALA A 80 12.57 -7.77 -39.12
C ALA A 80 12.67 -6.74 -38.00
N LYS A 81 12.15 -5.54 -38.26
CA LYS A 81 11.96 -4.49 -37.25
C LYS A 81 10.51 -4.05 -37.24
N VAL A 82 10.02 -3.73 -36.05
CA VAL A 82 8.65 -3.24 -35.85
C VAL A 82 8.71 -1.93 -35.09
N TYR A 83 8.05 -0.91 -35.62
CA TYR A 83 7.96 0.41 -35.01
C TYR A 83 6.52 0.80 -34.73
N LEU A 84 6.31 1.51 -33.64
CA LEU A 84 5.09 2.27 -33.35
C LEU A 84 5.30 3.72 -33.82
N GLU A 85 4.40 4.24 -34.65
CA GLU A 85 4.43 5.66 -35.06
C GLU A 85 3.42 6.48 -34.26
N ASN A 86 3.88 7.56 -33.63
CA ASN A 86 3.04 8.55 -32.97
C ASN A 86 3.58 9.96 -33.23
N ASN A 87 2.75 10.87 -33.74
CA ASN A 87 3.13 12.26 -34.04
C ASN A 87 4.36 12.38 -34.96
N ASN A 88 4.48 11.51 -35.97
CA ASN A 88 5.62 11.40 -36.89
C ASN A 88 6.95 10.97 -36.24
N GLU A 89 6.93 10.56 -34.97
CA GLU A 89 8.05 9.91 -34.31
C GLU A 89 7.86 8.39 -34.33
N ARG A 90 8.95 7.65 -34.54
CA ARG A 90 8.96 6.18 -34.57
C ARG A 90 9.64 5.66 -33.33
N TYR A 91 8.99 4.71 -32.67
CA TYR A 91 9.45 4.05 -31.46
C TYR A 91 9.67 2.57 -31.76
N LEU A 92 10.90 2.08 -31.61
CA LEU A 92 11.26 0.70 -31.92
C LEU A 92 10.65 -0.26 -30.89
N ILE A 93 9.80 -1.18 -31.34
CA ILE A 93 9.20 -2.22 -30.51
C ILE A 93 10.09 -3.46 -30.51
N LEU A 94 10.48 -3.93 -31.70
CA LEU A 94 11.16 -5.20 -31.95
C LEU A 94 12.29 -5.00 -32.95
N ASP A 95 13.45 -5.58 -32.69
CA ASP A 95 14.52 -5.79 -33.67
C ASP A 95 14.95 -7.26 -33.61
N SER A 96 14.62 -8.03 -34.65
CA SER A 96 14.87 -9.47 -34.66
C SER A 96 16.36 -9.82 -34.60
N SER A 97 17.25 -8.91 -34.99
CA SER A 97 18.70 -9.13 -34.89
C SER A 97 19.21 -9.14 -33.45
N THR A 98 18.45 -8.55 -32.53
CA THR A 98 18.76 -8.51 -31.09
C THR A 98 18.18 -9.71 -30.34
N LEU A 99 17.25 -10.45 -30.97
CA LEU A 99 16.73 -11.68 -30.42
C LEU A 99 17.85 -12.70 -30.42
N LYS A 100 18.33 -13.05 -29.22
CA LYS A 100 19.22 -14.20 -29.07
C LYS A 100 18.43 -15.43 -29.53
N GLU A 101 19.04 -16.30 -30.32
CA GLU A 101 18.53 -17.64 -30.50
C GLU A 101 18.33 -18.23 -29.11
N GLY A 102 17.07 -18.25 -28.67
CA GLY A 102 16.72 -18.83 -27.39
C GLY A 102 17.21 -20.26 -27.45
N THR A 103 18.08 -20.65 -26.52
CA THR A 103 18.29 -22.07 -26.25
C THR A 103 16.90 -22.66 -26.13
N PRO A 104 16.48 -23.57 -27.02
CA PRO A 104 15.10 -24.05 -27.07
C PRO A 104 14.73 -24.44 -25.65
N ALA A 105 13.75 -23.75 -25.08
CA ALA A 105 13.39 -23.85 -23.67
C ALA A 105 13.28 -25.34 -23.35
N THR A 106 14.25 -25.81 -22.56
CA THR A 106 14.62 -27.22 -22.43
C THR A 106 13.39 -28.04 -22.04
N GLY A 107 12.87 -28.89 -22.93
CA GLY A 107 11.80 -29.81 -22.56
C GLY A 107 11.01 -30.46 -23.69
N PHE A 108 10.94 -29.87 -24.89
CA PHE A 108 10.24 -30.47 -26.03
C PHE A 108 11.24 -31.06 -27.02
N ALA A 109 11.65 -32.30 -26.79
CA ALA A 109 12.23 -33.14 -27.83
C ALA A 109 11.13 -33.52 -28.84
N VAL A 110 10.76 -32.58 -29.71
CA VAL A 110 9.96 -32.91 -30.89
C VAL A 110 10.90 -33.59 -31.86
N VAL A 111 10.73 -34.91 -31.97
CA VAL A 111 11.42 -35.77 -32.92
C VAL A 111 11.21 -35.20 -34.32
N SER A 112 12.31 -34.79 -34.92
CA SER A 112 12.44 -34.34 -36.29
C SER A 112 11.78 -35.33 -37.24
N ARG A 113 10.73 -34.90 -37.93
CA ARG A 113 10.39 -35.45 -39.23
C ARG A 113 10.21 -34.29 -40.20
N LEU A 114 11.28 -34.09 -40.95
CA LEU A 114 11.51 -33.22 -42.09
C LEU A 114 10.24 -32.87 -42.88
N GLU A 115 9.71 -31.67 -42.64
CA GLU A 115 9.27 -30.79 -43.70
C GLU A 115 9.99 -29.46 -43.46
N GLU A 116 10.59 -28.90 -44.52
CA GLU A 116 11.48 -27.74 -44.54
C GLU A 116 10.76 -26.43 -44.16
N PHE A 117 10.21 -26.36 -42.96
CA PHE A 117 9.73 -25.10 -42.43
C PHE A 117 10.94 -24.23 -42.09
N PRO A 118 10.99 -22.97 -42.58
CA PRO A 118 12.06 -22.06 -42.21
C PRO A 118 12.12 -22.01 -40.69
N SER A 119 13.30 -22.28 -40.13
CA SER A 119 13.49 -22.22 -38.69
C SER A 119 12.98 -20.86 -38.20
N SER A 120 12.13 -20.88 -37.19
CA SER A 120 11.41 -19.70 -36.72
C SER A 120 11.70 -19.46 -35.24
N LEU A 121 11.94 -18.22 -34.87
CA LEU A 121 12.22 -17.79 -33.51
C LEU A 121 10.94 -17.19 -32.90
N PHE A 122 10.54 -17.72 -31.75
CA PHE A 122 9.41 -17.22 -30.96
C PHE A 122 9.89 -16.13 -30.02
N PHE A 123 9.08 -15.09 -29.87
CA PHE A 123 9.33 -14.03 -28.91
C PHE A 123 8.04 -13.66 -28.18
N GLU A 124 8.19 -13.30 -26.91
CA GLU A 124 7.12 -12.95 -25.99
C GLU A 124 7.51 -11.69 -25.22
N ASP A 125 6.54 -10.84 -24.92
CA ASP A 125 6.70 -9.65 -24.08
C ASP A 125 7.80 -8.67 -24.58
N VAL A 126 8.05 -8.61 -25.90
CA VAL A 126 9.14 -7.78 -26.43
C VAL A 126 8.73 -6.32 -26.53
N CYS A 127 9.52 -5.45 -25.90
CA CYS A 127 9.53 -4.01 -26.08
C CYS A 127 10.99 -3.52 -25.97
N LEU A 128 11.41 -2.63 -26.89
CA LEU A 128 12.73 -1.99 -26.81
C LEU A 128 12.58 -0.56 -26.30
N GLU A 129 11.95 0.31 -27.09
CA GLU A 129 11.69 1.71 -26.73
C GLU A 129 10.28 1.91 -26.18
N THR A 130 9.40 0.93 -26.38
CA THR A 130 7.98 1.02 -26.03
C THR A 130 7.63 0.44 -24.66
N CYS A 131 8.63 0.10 -23.82
CA CYS A 131 8.38 -0.38 -22.46
C CYS A 131 7.90 0.73 -21.51
N SER A 132 8.16 1.99 -21.85
CA SER A 132 7.70 3.16 -21.09
C SER A 132 7.37 4.28 -22.07
N LEU A 133 6.08 4.52 -22.25
CA LEU A 133 5.50 5.49 -23.16
C LEU A 133 4.79 6.58 -22.37
N ASN A 134 4.80 7.80 -22.91
CA ASN A 134 4.09 8.95 -22.35
C ASN A 134 3.41 9.72 -23.49
N GLY A 135 2.17 10.19 -23.28
CA GLY A 135 1.45 10.97 -24.29
C GLY A 135 0.89 10.15 -25.45
N PHE A 136 0.56 8.88 -25.20
CA PHE A 136 -0.10 7.99 -26.16
C PHE A 136 -1.59 7.87 -25.80
N ASP A 137 -2.40 8.80 -26.29
CA ASP A 137 -3.83 8.97 -25.96
C ASP A 137 -4.80 8.73 -27.13
N LYS A 138 -4.29 8.25 -28.27
CA LYS A 138 -5.09 7.98 -29.48
C LYS A 138 -5.78 6.62 -29.44
N SER A 139 -6.87 6.50 -30.20
CA SER A 139 -7.60 5.23 -30.42
C SER A 139 -7.00 4.35 -31.50
N SER A 140 -6.08 4.87 -32.30
CA SER A 140 -5.41 4.13 -33.34
C SER A 140 -3.97 4.58 -33.50
N TYR A 141 -3.11 3.61 -33.82
CA TYR A 141 -1.69 3.82 -34.08
C TYR A 141 -1.29 3.08 -35.33
N LYS A 142 -0.23 3.58 -35.98
CA LYS A 142 0.36 2.91 -37.12
C LYS A 142 1.55 2.08 -36.64
N LEU A 143 1.53 0.80 -36.99
CA LEU A 143 2.67 -0.10 -36.90
C LEU A 143 3.38 -0.10 -38.26
N ILE A 144 4.71 0.04 -38.23
CA ILE A 144 5.56 0.01 -39.42
C ILE A 144 6.45 -1.22 -39.33
N PHE A 145 6.42 -2.05 -40.37
CA PHE A 145 7.24 -3.25 -40.48
C PHE A 145 8.34 -3.00 -41.50
N GLU A 146 9.59 -3.21 -41.07
CA GLU A 146 10.76 -3.20 -41.96
C GLU A 146 11.33 -4.62 -42.03
N ILE A 147 11.17 -5.25 -43.17
CA ILE A 147 11.58 -6.62 -43.47
C ILE A 147 12.76 -6.58 -44.44
N SER A 148 13.79 -7.38 -44.17
CA SER A 148 14.96 -7.50 -45.03
C SER A 148 15.46 -8.93 -45.08
N GLY A 149 16.09 -9.32 -46.20
CA GLY A 149 16.70 -10.65 -46.36
C GLY A 149 15.70 -11.81 -46.41
N GLY A 150 14.44 -11.57 -46.83
CA GLY A 150 13.42 -12.62 -46.97
C GLY A 150 12.79 -13.07 -45.64
N ALA A 151 12.89 -12.25 -44.60
CA ALA A 151 12.25 -12.55 -43.32
C ALA A 151 10.73 -12.60 -43.42
N ILE A 152 10.12 -13.49 -42.64
CA ILE A 152 8.68 -13.60 -42.44
C ILE A 152 8.42 -13.33 -40.96
N LEU A 153 7.66 -12.29 -40.66
CA LEU A 153 7.27 -11.89 -39.32
C LEU A 153 5.77 -12.14 -39.12
N SER A 154 5.41 -12.79 -38.03
CA SER A 154 4.04 -12.95 -37.57
C SER A 154 3.89 -12.34 -36.18
N ILE A 155 3.09 -11.28 -36.06
CA ILE A 155 2.68 -10.71 -34.77
C ILE A 155 1.36 -11.35 -34.36
N LYS A 156 1.35 -12.07 -33.23
CA LYS A 156 0.16 -12.74 -32.69
C LYS A 156 -0.62 -11.83 -31.78
N ASN A 157 0.04 -11.26 -30.79
CA ASN A 157 -0.58 -10.42 -29.77
C ASN A 157 0.17 -9.10 -29.61
N VAL A 158 -0.58 -8.11 -29.15
CA VAL A 158 -0.08 -6.82 -28.69
C VAL A 158 -0.57 -6.66 -27.25
N ASP A 159 0.38 -6.54 -26.32
CA ASP A 159 0.10 -6.27 -24.92
C ASP A 159 0.38 -4.81 -24.61
N TYR A 160 -0.55 -4.15 -23.94
CA TYR A 160 -0.36 -2.76 -23.54
C TYR A 160 -0.86 -2.51 -22.12
N SER A 161 -0.18 -1.60 -21.42
CA SER A 161 -0.57 -1.16 -20.09
C SER A 161 -1.13 0.25 -20.11
N GLN A 162 -2.09 0.51 -19.23
CA GLN A 162 -2.69 1.82 -19.05
C GLN A 162 -2.51 2.32 -17.61
N ALA A 163 -2.26 3.61 -17.50
CA ALA A 163 -2.36 4.32 -16.23
C ALA A 163 -3.78 4.12 -15.71
N LYS A 164 -3.92 3.58 -14.51
CA LYS A 164 -5.22 3.50 -13.86
C LYS A 164 -5.70 4.93 -13.65
N GLU A 165 -6.81 5.31 -14.27
CA GLU A 165 -7.42 6.60 -13.93
C GLU A 165 -7.59 6.64 -12.41
N PRO A 166 -7.16 7.74 -11.75
CA PRO A 166 -7.35 7.88 -10.33
C PRO A 166 -8.84 7.80 -10.08
N LYS A 167 -9.32 6.63 -9.62
CA LYS A 167 -10.74 6.45 -9.25
C LYS A 167 -11.05 7.63 -8.36
N PRO A 168 -12.05 8.48 -8.68
CA PRO A 168 -12.36 9.65 -7.87
C PRO A 168 -12.54 9.13 -6.47
N SER A 169 -11.58 9.46 -5.59
CA SER A 169 -11.57 8.91 -4.25
C SER A 169 -12.71 9.61 -3.54
N ILE A 170 -13.90 9.01 -3.60
CA ILE A 170 -14.98 9.34 -2.69
C ILE A 170 -14.43 8.92 -1.34
N THR A 171 -13.74 9.88 -0.71
CA THR A 171 -13.09 9.72 0.57
C THR A 171 -14.24 9.66 1.55
N LYS A 172 -14.88 8.49 1.69
CA LYS A 172 -15.69 8.23 2.87
C LYS A 172 -14.75 8.52 4.03
N PRO A 173 -15.05 9.49 4.89
CA PRO A 173 -14.17 9.85 5.98
C PRO A 173 -13.91 8.59 6.78
N SER A 174 -12.69 8.05 6.63
CA SER A 174 -12.29 6.83 7.30
C SER A 174 -12.30 7.13 8.80
N PRO A 175 -13.17 6.48 9.60
CA PRO A 175 -13.26 6.76 11.05
C PRO A 175 -12.02 6.30 11.82
N LYS A 176 -10.98 5.78 11.13
CA LYS A 176 -9.82 5.13 11.75
C LYS A 176 -8.84 6.09 12.44
N LYS A 177 -8.92 7.41 12.23
CA LYS A 177 -8.06 8.38 12.95
C LYS A 177 -8.62 8.83 14.32
N LEU A 178 -9.78 8.35 14.75
CA LEU A 178 -10.31 8.68 16.09
C LEU A 178 -9.70 7.82 17.23
N TRP A 179 -9.03 6.69 16.91
CA TRP A 179 -8.41 5.80 17.90
C TRP A 179 -7.06 6.28 18.45
N LEU A 180 -6.47 7.34 17.88
CA LEU A 180 -5.21 7.93 18.38
C LEU A 180 -5.44 8.97 19.49
N LEU A 181 -6.64 9.53 19.60
CA LEU A 181 -7.04 10.45 20.68
C LEU A 181 -6.73 9.90 22.08
N PRO A 182 -7.06 8.63 22.44
CA PRO A 182 -6.71 8.11 23.76
C PRO A 182 -5.20 7.97 24.01
N ILE A 183 -4.37 7.79 22.97
CA ILE A 183 -2.91 7.69 23.16
C ILE A 183 -2.30 9.04 23.53
N VAL A 184 -2.81 10.13 22.97
CA VAL A 184 -2.38 11.51 23.30
C VAL A 184 -3.02 12.02 24.59
N LEU A 185 -4.26 11.60 24.90
CA LEU A 185 -4.96 12.01 26.12
C LEU A 185 -4.53 11.22 27.37
N MET A 186 -4.09 9.96 27.23
CA MET A 186 -3.68 9.11 28.37
C MET A 186 -2.57 9.72 29.24
N PRO A 187 -1.46 10.29 28.70
CA PRO A 187 -0.43 10.95 29.50
C PRO A 187 -0.99 12.15 30.27
N VAL A 188 -1.84 12.96 29.65
CA VAL A 188 -2.45 14.14 30.28
C VAL A 188 -3.40 13.72 31.41
N ILE A 189 -4.20 12.67 31.20
CA ILE A 189 -5.09 12.11 32.23
C ILE A 189 -4.29 11.47 33.36
N LEU A 190 -3.18 10.78 33.08
CA LEU A 190 -2.30 10.19 34.11
C LEU A 190 -1.59 11.26 34.94
N ILE A 191 -1.07 12.31 34.31
CA ILE A 191 -0.40 13.42 35.00
C ILE A 191 -1.40 14.17 35.87
N THR A 192 -2.59 14.51 35.35
CA THR A 192 -3.64 15.18 36.14
C THR A 192 -4.14 14.31 37.28
N SER A 193 -4.29 12.99 37.07
CA SER A 193 -4.68 12.04 38.12
C SER A 193 -3.62 11.89 39.20
N LEU A 194 -2.32 11.92 38.86
CA LEU A 194 -1.22 11.89 39.83
C LEU A 194 -1.17 13.17 40.67
N ILE A 195 -1.47 14.33 40.08
CA ILE A 195 -1.54 15.62 40.79
C ILE A 195 -2.72 15.64 41.77
N ILE A 196 -3.89 15.12 41.38
CA ILE A 196 -5.09 15.09 42.23
C ILE A 196 -4.96 14.05 43.36
N SER A 197 -4.36 12.90 43.09
CA SER A 197 -4.16 11.82 44.06
C SER A 197 -3.32 12.23 45.27
N LYS A 198 -2.25 13.01 45.05
CA LYS A 198 -1.40 13.51 46.15
C LYS A 198 -2.17 14.34 47.19
N ARG A 199 -3.38 14.80 46.89
CA ARG A 199 -4.21 15.60 47.80
C ARG A 199 -5.27 14.82 48.58
N LYS A 200 -5.56 13.55 48.26
CA LYS A 200 -6.79 12.88 48.77
C LYS A 200 -6.60 11.54 49.50
N GLY A 201 -5.40 11.23 49.98
CA GLY A 201 -5.22 10.11 50.92
C GLY A 201 -5.59 8.74 50.34
N LEU A 202 -5.33 8.51 49.05
CA LEU A 202 -5.46 7.16 48.50
C LEU A 202 -4.43 6.20 49.13
N PRO A 203 -4.78 4.92 49.32
CA PRO A 203 -3.88 3.93 49.87
C PRO A 203 -2.60 3.80 49.01
N LYS A 204 -1.45 3.77 49.68
CA LYS A 204 -0.14 3.59 49.05
C LYS A 204 -0.15 2.28 48.26
N GLY A 205 0.08 2.34 46.95
CA GLY A 205 0.14 1.17 46.06
C GLY A 205 -0.94 1.12 44.97
N PHE A 206 -2.07 1.80 45.14
CA PHE A 206 -3.16 1.79 44.15
C PHE A 206 -2.73 2.31 42.77
N HIS A 207 -1.87 3.34 42.76
CA HIS A 207 -1.33 3.92 41.52
C HIS A 207 -0.33 3.02 40.79
N GLN A 208 0.37 2.16 41.53
CA GLN A 208 1.34 1.25 40.93
C GLN A 208 0.60 0.12 40.20
N LYS A 209 -0.41 -0.47 40.85
CA LYS A 209 -1.31 -1.47 40.22
C LYS A 209 -1.98 -0.92 38.95
N LEU A 210 -2.51 0.31 38.97
CA LEU A 210 -3.13 0.91 37.77
C LEU A 210 -2.15 1.11 36.60
N ARG A 211 -0.89 1.46 36.89
CA ARG A 211 0.14 1.60 35.83
C ARG A 211 0.50 0.24 35.23
N GLU A 212 0.60 -0.79 36.06
CA GLU A 212 0.89 -2.15 35.59
C GLU A 212 -0.23 -2.67 34.68
N VAL A 213 -1.49 -2.53 35.08
CA VAL A 213 -2.67 -2.89 34.28
C VAL A 213 -2.69 -2.14 32.93
N ALA A 214 -2.42 -0.83 32.92
CA ALA A 214 -2.39 -0.03 31.69
C ALA A 214 -1.21 -0.38 30.77
N TYR A 215 -0.07 -0.80 31.34
CA TYR A 215 1.10 -1.23 30.58
C TYR A 215 0.87 -2.61 29.94
N PHE A 216 0.25 -3.55 30.66
CA PHE A 216 0.02 -4.91 30.16
C PHE A 216 -1.02 -4.98 29.03
N SER A 217 -2.02 -4.10 29.01
CA SER A 217 -3.05 -4.10 27.95
C SER A 217 -2.53 -3.72 26.56
N LYS A 218 -1.36 -3.07 26.46
CA LYS A 218 -0.80 -2.60 25.18
C LYS A 218 0.11 -3.61 24.47
N LYS A 219 0.69 -4.59 25.18
CA LYS A 219 1.83 -5.35 24.67
C LYS A 219 1.54 -6.81 24.30
N ASP A 220 0.50 -7.42 24.87
CA ASP A 220 0.26 -8.87 24.72
C ASP A 220 -1.18 -9.28 25.06
N ARG A 221 -1.86 -10.00 24.15
CA ARG A 221 -3.24 -10.49 24.37
C ARG A 221 -3.32 -11.49 25.52
N GLY A 222 -2.30 -12.32 25.74
CA GLY A 222 -2.27 -13.28 26.86
C GLY A 222 -2.27 -12.61 28.24
N LYS A 223 -1.78 -11.36 28.32
CA LYS A 223 -1.73 -10.56 29.56
C LYS A 223 -3.02 -9.80 29.85
N THR A 224 -3.97 -9.80 28.91
CA THR A 224 -5.29 -9.15 29.07
C THR A 224 -6.15 -9.84 30.12
N VAL A 225 -6.08 -11.18 30.21
CA VAL A 225 -6.81 -11.96 31.22
C VAL A 225 -6.25 -11.71 32.62
N ARG A 226 -4.93 -11.58 32.76
CA ARG A 226 -4.30 -11.23 34.05
C ARG A 226 -4.70 -9.81 34.50
N ALA A 227 -4.62 -8.83 33.60
CA ALA A 227 -5.04 -7.46 33.87
C ALA A 227 -6.53 -7.35 34.28
N TYR A 228 -7.39 -8.19 33.69
CA TYR A 228 -8.80 -8.29 34.05
C TYR A 228 -9.01 -8.82 35.48
N ASN A 229 -8.30 -9.89 35.86
CA ASN A 229 -8.39 -10.46 37.20
C ASN A 229 -7.84 -9.49 38.27
N GLU A 230 -6.80 -8.74 37.95
CA GLU A 230 -6.27 -7.69 38.83
C GLU A 230 -7.27 -6.54 39.03
N LEU A 231 -7.92 -6.05 37.96
CA LEU A 231 -8.98 -5.04 38.07
C LEU A 231 -10.17 -5.52 38.90
N ARG A 232 -10.53 -6.81 38.79
CA ARG A 232 -11.58 -7.41 39.62
C ARG A 232 -11.20 -7.42 41.10
N SER A 233 -9.95 -7.74 41.43
CA SER A 233 -9.46 -7.69 42.82
C SER A 233 -9.50 -6.27 43.39
N MET A 234 -9.16 -5.26 42.59
CA MET A 234 -9.23 -3.85 43.00
C MET A 234 -10.67 -3.39 43.27
N TYR A 235 -11.65 -3.93 42.54
CA TYR A 235 -13.07 -3.64 42.75
C TYR A 235 -13.56 -4.16 44.11
N VAL A 236 -13.08 -5.35 44.53
CA VAL A 236 -13.39 -5.95 45.84
C VAL A 236 -12.69 -5.17 46.96
N GLU A 237 -11.39 -4.87 46.82
CA GLU A 237 -10.65 -4.04 47.79
C GLU A 237 -11.30 -2.65 47.99
N LEU A 238 -11.79 -2.03 46.90
CA LEU A 238 -12.53 -0.77 46.96
C LEU A 238 -13.87 -0.91 47.70
N ALA A 239 -14.58 -2.04 47.51
CA ALA A 239 -15.85 -2.33 48.16
C ALA A 239 -15.76 -2.43 49.67
N GLU A 240 -14.67 -3.00 50.17
CA GLU A 240 -14.45 -3.22 51.60
C GLU A 240 -13.79 -2.01 52.29
N SER A 241 -13.25 -1.06 51.52
CA SER A 241 -12.59 0.12 52.08
C SER A 241 -13.56 1.12 52.73
N GLU A 242 -13.18 1.65 53.90
CA GLU A 242 -13.86 2.72 54.65
C GLU A 242 -13.56 4.13 54.09
N ILE A 243 -13.34 4.24 52.78
CA ILE A 243 -13.03 5.51 52.12
C ILE A 243 -14.32 6.34 52.01
N ASN A 244 -14.17 7.66 52.06
CA ASN A 244 -15.24 8.62 51.78
C ASN A 244 -16.09 8.17 50.55
N PRO A 245 -17.42 8.12 50.69
CA PRO A 245 -18.32 7.54 49.69
C PRO A 245 -18.25 8.25 48.32
N GLU A 246 -17.95 9.55 48.28
CA GLU A 246 -17.79 10.30 47.04
C GLU A 246 -16.53 9.87 46.26
N ILE A 247 -15.44 9.59 47.00
CA ILE A 247 -14.18 9.12 46.41
C ILE A 247 -14.34 7.67 45.94
N LYS A 248 -15.02 6.85 46.73
CA LYS A 248 -15.35 5.46 46.41
C LYS A 248 -16.18 5.36 45.12
N ALA A 249 -17.21 6.20 44.96
CA ALA A 249 -18.00 6.28 43.74
C ALA A 249 -17.17 6.67 42.50
N LYS A 250 -16.24 7.62 42.63
CA LYS A 250 -15.33 8.03 41.54
C LYS A 250 -14.35 6.92 41.15
N ALA A 251 -13.81 6.19 42.14
CA ALA A 251 -12.94 5.05 41.88
C ALA A 251 -13.68 3.91 41.17
N TYR A 252 -14.92 3.61 41.58
CA TYR A 252 -15.76 2.62 40.91
C TYR A 252 -16.00 2.93 39.44
N LYS A 253 -16.40 4.16 39.14
CA LYS A 253 -16.63 4.61 37.76
C LYS A 253 -15.38 4.49 36.89
N ALA A 254 -14.19 4.70 37.46
CA ALA A 254 -12.93 4.55 36.74
C ALA A 254 -12.57 3.07 36.45
N VAL A 255 -12.81 2.17 37.41
CA VAL A 255 -12.58 0.73 37.24
C VAL A 255 -13.57 0.15 36.22
N GLU A 256 -14.85 0.51 36.31
CA GLU A 256 -15.91 0.08 35.39
C GLU A 256 -15.62 0.50 33.94
N LYS A 257 -15.21 1.75 33.72
CA LYS A 257 -14.82 2.23 32.40
C LYS A 257 -13.61 1.46 31.82
N SER A 258 -12.67 1.09 32.67
CA SER A 258 -11.49 0.30 32.27
C SER A 258 -11.87 -1.13 31.90
N TYR A 259 -12.78 -1.73 32.66
CA TYR A 259 -13.33 -3.05 32.42
C TYR A 259 -14.07 -3.15 31.07
N GLU A 260 -14.96 -2.21 30.77
CA GLU A 260 -15.71 -2.19 29.50
C GLU A 260 -14.78 -2.00 28.29
N SER A 261 -13.70 -1.24 28.45
CA SER A 261 -12.69 -1.08 27.40
C SER A 261 -11.96 -2.39 27.09
N LEU A 262 -11.62 -3.18 28.12
CA LEU A 262 -10.99 -4.50 27.94
C LEU A 262 -11.95 -5.53 27.35
N LYS A 263 -13.24 -5.50 27.74
CA LYS A 263 -14.27 -6.39 27.21
C LYS A 263 -14.42 -6.24 25.69
N LYS A 264 -14.48 -5.02 25.18
CA LYS A 264 -14.53 -4.73 23.72
C LYS A 264 -13.29 -5.25 22.98
N LEU A 265 -12.11 -5.17 23.59
CA LEU A 265 -10.87 -5.69 23.00
C LEU A 265 -10.87 -7.22 22.94
N SER A 266 -11.46 -7.93 23.92
CA SER A 266 -11.56 -9.40 23.87
C SER A 266 -12.54 -9.93 22.82
N GLN A 267 -13.54 -9.13 22.43
CA GLN A 267 -14.58 -9.54 21.46
C GLN A 267 -14.17 -9.36 20.00
N ASN A 268 -13.19 -8.50 19.71
CA ASN A 268 -12.59 -8.37 18.38
C ASN A 268 -11.50 -9.44 18.17
N LYS A 269 -11.92 -10.68 17.91
CA LYS A 269 -11.02 -11.73 17.41
C LYS A 269 -10.77 -11.46 15.91
N PRO A 270 -9.52 -11.37 15.44
CA PRO A 270 -9.26 -11.40 14.00
C PRO A 270 -9.68 -12.78 13.48
N GLN A 271 -10.51 -12.78 12.44
CA GLN A 271 -10.71 -13.94 11.57
C GLN A 271 -9.45 -14.18 10.74
#